data_AF-A0ABD1Q554-F1
#
_entry.id   AF-A0ABD1Q554-F1
#
_cell.length_a   1.000
_cell.length_b   1.000
_cell.length_c   1.000
_cell.angle_alpha   90.00
_cell.angle_beta   90.00
_cell.angle_gamma   90.00
#
_symmetry.space_group_name_H-M   'P 1'
#
loop_
_entity.id
_entity.type
_entity.pdbx_description
1 polymer ?
#
loop_
_entity_poly.entity_id
_entity_poly.type
_entity_poly.pdbx_seq_one_letter_code
_entity_poly.pdbx_strand_id
1 'polypeptide(L)'
;MGKKAEFQEEQQLYLCINNVVGGGRTEKPLLKAGNAYHKFGVKKNSWPKVHGIAMNPVEHPHGGGNHQHIGHASTVHRDAPPGQKVGLIAARRTGRLRGQAAVTAAKAD
;
A
#
# COMPACT_ATOMS: atom_id res chain seq x y z
N MET A 1 12.04 11.33 1.29
CA MET A 1 13.34 11.44 1.94
C MET A 1 13.51 10.09 2.59
N GLY A 2 14.45 9.29 2.10
CA GLY A 2 14.64 7.92 2.58
C GLY A 2 14.85 7.92 4.10
N LYS A 3 14.34 6.90 4.78
CA LYS A 3 14.68 6.71 6.20
C LYS A 3 16.18 6.46 6.30
N LYS A 4 16.88 7.24 7.13
CA LYS A 4 18.27 6.95 7.51
C LYS A 4 18.25 5.92 8.63
N ALA A 5 19.14 4.93 8.55
CA ALA A 5 19.42 3.99 9.63
C ALA A 5 20.92 4.09 9.92
N GLU A 6 21.28 4.14 11.20
CA GLU A 6 22.67 4.16 11.65
C GLU A 6 23.13 2.72 11.90
N PHE A 7 24.30 2.37 11.38
CA PHE A 7 24.94 1.07 11.58
C PHE A 7 26.22 1.28 12.39
N GLN A 8 26.47 0.45 13.39
CA GLN A 8 27.67 0.51 14.23
C GLN A 8 28.90 0.07 13.41
N GLU A 9 29.99 0.84 13.47
CA GLU A 9 31.20 0.64 12.64
C GLU A 9 31.99 -0.63 12.97
N GLU A 10 31.69 -1.32 14.08
CA GLU A 10 32.47 -2.47 14.57
C GLU A 10 32.11 -3.83 13.96
N GLN A 11 31.11 -3.91 13.06
CA GLN A 11 30.79 -5.16 12.37
C GLN A 11 31.26 -5.09 10.90
N GLN A 12 32.23 -5.93 10.52
CA GLN A 12 32.54 -6.16 9.11
C GLN A 12 31.34 -6.81 8.40
N LEU A 13 30.44 -5.97 7.91
CA LEU A 13 29.32 -6.38 7.06
C LEU A 13 29.71 -6.22 5.59
N TYR A 14 29.52 -7.25 4.77
CA TYR A 14 29.71 -7.15 3.33
C TYR A 14 28.50 -6.45 2.68
N LEU A 15 28.75 -5.45 1.83
CA LEU A 15 27.73 -4.72 1.07
C LEU A 15 27.99 -4.83 -0.44
N CYS A 16 26.92 -5.00 -1.22
CA CYS A 16 26.99 -4.90 -2.68
C CYS A 16 27.04 -3.42 -3.10
N ILE A 17 28.04 -3.04 -3.89
CA ILE A 17 28.29 -1.64 -4.31
C ILE A 17 27.33 -1.20 -5.44
N ASN A 18 26.80 -2.15 -6.21
CA ASN A 18 26.03 -1.85 -7.42
C ASN A 18 24.52 -1.81 -7.17
N ASN A 19 23.80 -1.07 -8.03
CA ASN A 19 22.35 -1.09 -8.07
C ASN A 19 21.81 -2.51 -8.34
N VAL A 20 20.61 -2.78 -7.82
CA VAL A 20 19.90 -4.02 -8.13
C VAL A 20 19.51 -4.03 -9.61
N VAL A 21 19.83 -5.11 -10.33
CA VAL A 21 19.47 -5.31 -11.74
C VAL A 21 17.95 -5.52 -11.91
N GLY A 22 17.40 -5.13 -13.07
CA GLY A 22 15.97 -5.28 -13.37
C GLY A 22 15.08 -4.10 -12.97
N GLY A 23 15.65 -2.89 -12.83
CA GLY A 23 14.92 -1.65 -12.60
C GLY A 23 13.96 -1.27 -13.75
N GLY A 24 13.04 -0.32 -13.49
CA GLY A 24 12.11 0.21 -14.49
C GLY A 24 10.92 -0.71 -14.85
N ARG A 25 10.78 -1.87 -14.19
CA ARG A 25 9.67 -2.80 -14.44
C ARG A 25 8.27 -2.19 -14.20
N THR A 26 8.18 -1.20 -13.31
CA THR A 26 6.93 -0.50 -12.93
C THR A 26 6.46 0.52 -13.95
N GLU A 27 7.37 1.03 -14.81
CA GLU A 27 7.05 2.01 -15.84
C GLU A 27 6.11 1.45 -16.91
N LYS A 28 6.24 0.15 -17.22
CA LYS A 28 5.34 -0.51 -18.18
C LYS A 28 3.97 -0.78 -17.53
N PRO A 29 2.88 -0.16 -18.03
CA PRO A 29 1.57 -0.37 -17.45
C PRO A 29 1.06 -1.80 -17.70
N LEU A 30 0.31 -2.33 -16.73
CA LEU A 30 -0.42 -3.59 -16.87
C LEU A 30 -1.78 -3.31 -17.52
N LEU A 31 -1.88 -3.52 -18.82
CA LEU A 31 -3.08 -3.16 -19.59
C LEU A 31 -4.25 -4.15 -19.44
N LYS A 32 -3.96 -5.43 -19.16
CA LYS A 32 -4.98 -6.50 -19.11
C LYS A 32 -5.02 -7.17 -17.74
N ALA A 33 -6.23 -7.55 -17.31
CA ALA A 33 -6.44 -8.37 -16.11
C ALA A 33 -5.67 -9.70 -16.16
N GLY A 34 -5.60 -10.36 -17.33
CA GLY A 34 -4.82 -11.59 -17.51
C GLY A 34 -3.33 -11.42 -17.23
N ASN A 35 -2.75 -10.26 -17.56
CA ASN A 35 -1.34 -9.97 -17.24
C ASN A 35 -1.16 -9.79 -15.71
N ALA A 36 -2.15 -9.25 -15.01
CA ALA A 36 -2.14 -9.16 -13.56
C ALA A 36 -2.31 -10.55 -12.91
N TYR A 37 -3.18 -11.41 -13.46
CA TYR A 37 -3.37 -12.79 -13.01
C TYR A 37 -2.04 -13.56 -13.00
N HIS A 38 -1.30 -13.57 -14.12
CA HIS A 38 0.01 -14.24 -14.18
C HIS A 38 1.06 -13.59 -13.26
N LYS A 39 0.99 -12.27 -13.04
CA LYS A 39 1.90 -11.56 -12.12
C LYS A 39 1.67 -11.96 -10.65
N PHE A 40 0.43 -12.15 -10.23
CA PHE A 40 0.09 -12.51 -8.85
C PHE A 40 0.06 -14.03 -8.60
N GLY A 41 -0.25 -14.83 -9.63
CA GLY A 41 -0.28 -16.30 -9.53
C GLY A 41 1.06 -16.92 -9.15
N VAL A 42 2.19 -16.33 -9.60
CA VAL A 42 3.55 -16.78 -9.21
C VAL A 42 3.99 -16.29 -7.83
N LYS A 43 3.20 -15.45 -7.16
CA LYS A 43 3.53 -14.88 -5.85
C LYS A 43 2.65 -15.46 -4.76
N LYS A 44 1.44 -14.93 -4.62
CA LYS A 44 0.47 -15.33 -3.60
C LYS A 44 -0.94 -15.02 -4.06
N ASN A 45 -1.92 -15.73 -3.49
CA ASN A 45 -3.34 -15.50 -3.75
C ASN A 45 -3.83 -14.20 -3.07
N SER A 46 -3.52 -13.04 -3.67
CA SER A 46 -3.94 -11.72 -3.18
C SER A 46 -4.63 -10.86 -4.25
N TRP A 47 -5.04 -11.49 -5.34
CA TRP A 47 -5.74 -10.89 -6.47
C TRP A 47 -6.78 -11.89 -6.98
N PRO A 48 -8.01 -11.46 -7.31
CA PRO A 48 -8.52 -10.09 -7.35
C PRO A 48 -8.81 -9.50 -5.96
N LYS A 49 -8.86 -8.17 -5.86
CA LYS A 49 -9.22 -7.46 -4.61
C LYS A 49 -10.60 -6.83 -4.78
N VAL A 50 -11.55 -7.23 -3.94
CA VAL A 50 -12.89 -6.63 -3.88
C VAL A 50 -12.86 -5.42 -2.95
N HIS A 51 -13.57 -4.35 -3.30
CA HIS A 51 -13.70 -3.18 -2.45
C HIS A 51 -14.59 -3.50 -1.24
N GLY A 52 -14.15 -3.15 -0.03
CA GLY A 52 -14.91 -3.41 1.20
C GLY A 52 -16.29 -2.75 1.27
N ILE A 53 -16.55 -1.71 0.45
CA ILE A 53 -17.87 -1.06 0.32
C ILE A 53 -18.86 -1.96 -0.43
N ALA A 54 -18.36 -2.79 -1.35
CA ALA A 54 -19.18 -3.74 -2.11
C ALA A 54 -19.47 -5.03 -1.32
N MET A 55 -18.98 -5.14 -0.08
CA MET A 55 -19.18 -6.30 0.78
C MET A 55 -20.39 -6.08 1.70
N ASN A 56 -20.87 -7.16 2.30
CA ASN A 56 -21.92 -7.11 3.31
C ASN A 56 -21.36 -6.58 4.65
N PRO A 57 -22.21 -6.01 5.54
CA PRO A 57 -21.77 -5.53 6.86
C PRO A 57 -21.03 -6.55 7.72
N VAL A 58 -21.37 -7.84 7.55
CA VAL A 58 -20.75 -8.95 8.29
C VAL A 58 -19.29 -9.19 7.89
N GLU A 59 -18.94 -8.93 6.63
CA GLU A 59 -17.62 -9.23 6.07
C GLU A 59 -16.64 -8.08 6.24
N HIS A 60 -17.13 -6.84 6.17
CA HIS A 60 -16.27 -5.67 6.14
C HIS A 60 -16.91 -4.47 6.85
N PRO A 61 -16.15 -3.70 7.66
CA PRO A 61 -16.68 -2.54 8.39
C PRO A 61 -17.32 -1.46 7.50
N HIS A 62 -16.83 -1.32 6.26
CA HIS A 62 -17.38 -0.38 5.28
C HIS A 62 -18.54 -0.95 4.44
N GLY A 63 -18.96 -2.19 4.71
CA GLY A 63 -19.93 -2.92 3.90
C GLY A 63 -21.38 -2.61 4.24
N GLY A 64 -22.25 -2.81 3.26
CA GLY A 64 -23.70 -2.68 3.37
C GLY A 64 -24.28 -1.29 3.10
N GLY A 65 -25.50 -1.08 3.63
CA GLY A 65 -26.33 0.09 3.32
C GLY A 65 -27.04 0.00 1.96
N ASN A 66 -27.94 0.95 1.71
CA ASN A 66 -28.71 1.01 0.44
C ASN A 66 -27.92 1.64 -0.71
N HIS A 67 -26.92 2.45 -0.39
CA HIS A 67 -26.00 3.05 -1.34
C HIS A 67 -24.58 2.66 -0.96
N GLN A 68 -23.69 2.48 -1.94
CA GLN A 68 -22.30 2.17 -1.68
C GLN A 68 -21.56 3.40 -1.13
N HIS A 69 -21.45 3.47 0.19
CA HIS A 69 -20.75 4.53 0.92
C HIS A 69 -20.16 3.96 2.22
N ILE A 70 -19.15 4.63 2.78
CA ILE A 70 -18.43 4.13 3.97
C ILE A 70 -19.25 4.31 5.26
N GLY A 71 -20.15 5.30 5.32
CA GLY A 71 -20.99 5.58 6.50
C GLY A 71 -20.26 6.26 7.68
N HIS A 72 -18.94 6.07 7.81
CA HIS A 72 -18.11 6.69 8.85
C HIS A 72 -16.76 7.18 8.29
N ALA A 73 -15.95 7.83 9.14
CA ALA A 73 -14.60 8.24 8.77
C ALA A 73 -13.74 7.01 8.44
N SER A 74 -13.01 7.05 7.32
CA SER A 74 -12.13 5.95 6.87
C SER A 74 -10.76 5.96 7.55
N THR A 75 -10.48 6.95 8.39
CA THR A 75 -9.25 7.05 9.18
C THR A 75 -9.38 6.28 10.49
N VAL A 76 -8.45 5.36 10.75
CA VAL A 76 -8.51 4.48 11.93
C VAL A 76 -7.28 4.64 12.82
N HIS A 77 -7.46 4.54 14.13
CA HIS A 77 -6.38 4.66 15.12
C HIS A 77 -5.32 3.55 14.99
N ARG A 78 -4.08 3.83 15.43
CA ARG A 78 -2.96 2.85 15.44
C ARG A 78 -3.32 1.58 16.20
N ASP A 79 -4.01 1.76 17.33
CA ASP A 79 -4.30 0.71 18.31
C ASP A 79 -5.72 0.15 18.18
N ALA A 80 -6.41 0.44 17.07
CA ALA A 80 -7.70 -0.18 16.79
C ALA A 80 -7.56 -1.72 16.76
N PRO A 81 -8.58 -2.46 17.22
CA PRO A 81 -8.54 -3.92 17.25
C PRO A 81 -8.44 -4.52 15.83
N PRO A 82 -7.94 -5.76 15.70
CA PRO A 82 -8.04 -6.52 14.47
C PRO A 82 -9.50 -6.59 14.00
N GLY A 83 -9.75 -6.41 12.71
CA GLY A 83 -11.11 -6.30 12.15
C GLY A 83 -11.60 -4.86 12.01
N GLN A 84 -11.34 -3.98 13.00
CA GLN A 84 -11.65 -2.55 12.87
C GLN A 84 -10.53 -1.78 12.15
N LYS A 85 -9.30 -2.29 12.20
CA LYS A 85 -8.11 -1.69 11.56
C LYS A 85 -8.11 -1.84 10.03
N VAL A 86 -9.07 -1.20 9.36
CA VAL A 86 -9.24 -1.16 7.91
C VAL A 86 -9.26 0.29 7.39
N GLY A 87 -9.00 0.50 6.09
CA GLY A 87 -8.95 1.84 5.51
C GLY A 87 -7.63 2.57 5.73
N LEU A 88 -7.68 3.86 6.08
CA LEU A 88 -6.52 4.73 6.25
C LEU A 88 -5.98 4.61 7.69
N ILE A 89 -5.16 3.59 7.93
CA ILE A 89 -4.61 3.28 9.25
C ILE A 89 -3.58 4.35 9.65
N ALA A 90 -3.86 5.02 10.78
CA ALA A 90 -3.01 6.03 11.38
C ALA A 90 -2.55 7.14 10.41
N ALA A 91 -3.44 7.52 9.49
CA ALA A 91 -3.16 8.55 8.52
C ALA A 91 -2.95 9.90 9.23
N ARG A 92 -1.75 10.48 9.08
CA ARG A 92 -1.41 11.81 9.62
C ARG A 92 -2.02 12.95 8.80
N ARG A 93 -2.29 12.69 7.52
CA ARG A 93 -2.93 13.59 6.57
C ARG A 93 -3.67 12.76 5.53
N THR A 94 -4.73 13.31 4.95
CA THR A 94 -5.52 12.68 3.89
C THR A 94 -5.54 13.56 2.62
N GLY A 95 -6.12 13.04 1.54
CA GLY A 95 -6.23 13.74 0.27
C GLY A 95 -4.96 13.73 -0.59
N ARG A 96 -5.02 14.45 -1.72
CA ARG A 96 -3.92 14.51 -2.70
C ARG A 96 -2.70 15.21 -2.09
N LEU A 97 -1.54 14.57 -2.16
CA LEU A 97 -0.27 15.19 -1.78
C LEU A 97 0.05 16.35 -2.75
N ARG A 98 0.47 17.50 -2.20
CA ARG A 98 0.86 18.70 -2.95
C ARG A 98 2.19 19.24 -2.42
N GLY A 99 2.89 20.01 -3.25
CA GLY A 99 4.16 20.67 -2.90
C GLY A 99 5.32 19.69 -2.69
N GLN A 100 6.25 20.03 -1.81
CA GLN A 100 7.45 19.23 -1.53
C GLN A 100 7.13 17.77 -1.12
N ALA A 101 5.98 17.54 -0.47
CA ALA A 101 5.54 16.19 -0.10
C ALA A 101 5.22 15.31 -1.32
N ALA A 102 4.70 15.90 -2.41
CA ALA A 102 4.46 15.19 -3.67
C ALA A 102 5.78 14.89 -4.39
N VAL A 103 6.69 15.86 -4.47
CA VAL A 103 8.02 15.70 -5.07
C VAL A 103 8.82 14.61 -4.36
N THR A 104 8.69 14.57 -3.03
CA THR A 104 9.38 13.60 -2.18
C THR A 104 8.82 12.18 -2.32
N ALA A 105 7.51 12.04 -2.56
CA ALA A 105 6.87 10.76 -2.85
C ALA A 105 7.27 10.22 -4.23
N ALA A 106 7.29 11.09 -5.25
CA ALA A 106 7.67 10.72 -6.62
C ALA A 106 9.16 10.32 -6.78
N LYS A 107 10.03 10.70 -5.84
CA LYS A 107 11.46 10.31 -5.81
C LYS A 107 11.71 8.99 -5.08
N ALA A 108 10.70 8.38 -4.46
CA ALA A 108 10.85 7.17 -3.66
C ALA A 108 10.51 5.89 -4.45
N ASP A 109 10.03 6.03 -5.69
CA ASP A 109 9.78 4.98 -6.67
C ASP A 109 10.99 4.85 -7.62
#